data_AF-A0A5N5W0G3-F1
#
_entry.id   AF-A0A5N5W0G3-F1
#
_cell.length_a   1.000
_cell.length_b   1.000
_cell.length_c   1.000
_cell.angle_alpha   90.00
_cell.angle_beta   90.00
_cell.angle_gamma   90.00
#
_symmetry.space_group_name_H-M   'P 1'
#
loop_
_entity.id
_entity.type
_entity.pdbx_description
1 polymer ?
#
loop_
_entity_poly.entity_id
_entity_poly.type
_entity_poly.pdbx_seq_one_letter_code
_entity_poly.pdbx_strand_id
1 'polypeptide(L)'
;MLVLLGVLVVVAGFATRRNPLLVVGVAGIATGLLGGLSPREVLAAFGTGFASSRGVTIFAVTLPVIGLLERHGLQIQARRLIARFAGLTTGRFLALYLLLRQLTAAIGLAGAFGHAQTVLPLAAPMAEGAAERRHGGPLPARVRERIRSFAASADNVGFFFGEDVFLAVGSILLITGFVNTTYHTRLEPLDLALWAIPTAVCALAVHGWRLLRLDRTLLDAGATGAPGAKGAASSAIASSAAVPSAAAPPPDVRGTGSDRTREGGR
;
A
#
# COMPACT_ATOMS: atom_id res chain seq x y z
N MET A 1 31.35 23.80 2.47
CA MET A 1 30.97 22.92 3.60
C MET A 1 29.61 23.28 4.22
N LEU A 2 29.16 24.54 4.20
CA LEU A 2 27.81 24.95 4.67
C LEU A 2 26.65 24.30 3.89
N VAL A 3 26.83 24.00 2.60
CA VAL A 3 25.79 23.36 1.75
C VAL A 3 25.34 21.99 2.30
N LEU A 4 26.20 21.30 3.09
CA LEU A 4 25.86 20.03 3.74
C LEU A 4 24.80 20.17 4.85
N LEU A 5 24.56 21.38 5.37
CA LEU A 5 23.43 21.63 6.28
C LEU A 5 22.09 21.30 5.60
N GLY A 6 21.98 21.46 4.28
CA GLY A 6 20.81 21.03 3.52
C GLY A 6 20.52 19.53 3.66
N VAL A 7 21.56 18.69 3.65
CA VAL A 7 21.44 17.25 3.90
C VAL A 7 20.98 16.98 5.33
N LEU A 8 21.48 17.76 6.30
CA LEU A 8 21.09 17.65 7.70
C LEU A 8 19.60 18.00 7.91
N VAL A 9 19.08 18.98 7.16
CA VAL A 9 17.64 19.30 7.10
C VAL A 9 16.83 18.11 6.58
N VAL A 10 17.29 17.42 5.53
CA VAL A 10 16.64 16.20 5.00
C VAL A 10 16.62 15.10 6.05
N VAL A 11 17.77 14.82 6.67
CA VAL A 11 17.92 13.77 7.70
C VAL A 11 16.99 14.05 8.88
N ALA A 12 16.98 15.27 9.40
CA ALA A 12 16.11 15.67 10.51
C ALA A 12 14.62 15.63 10.12
N GLY A 13 14.28 16.03 8.89
CA GLY A 13 12.91 15.99 8.38
C GLY A 13 12.35 14.57 8.27
N PHE A 14 13.15 13.62 7.78
CA PHE A 14 12.75 12.22 7.73
C PHE A 14 12.77 11.54 9.10
N ALA A 15 13.74 11.86 9.96
CA ALA A 15 13.77 11.36 11.34
C ALA A 15 12.51 11.74 12.13
N THR A 16 11.96 12.93 11.86
CA THR A 16 10.70 13.41 12.47
C THR A 16 9.44 12.94 11.74
N ARG A 17 9.56 12.05 10.73
CA ARG A 17 8.45 11.50 9.92
C ARG A 17 7.53 12.56 9.30
N ARG A 18 8.08 13.73 8.95
CA ARG A 18 7.32 14.79 8.27
C ARG A 18 7.06 14.43 6.81
N ASN A 19 6.09 15.12 6.20
CA ASN A 19 5.73 14.92 4.80
C ASN A 19 6.98 15.06 3.89
N PRO A 20 7.34 14.03 3.09
CA PRO A 20 8.53 14.06 2.23
C PRO A 20 8.59 15.26 1.29
N LEU A 21 7.46 15.70 0.72
CA LEU A 21 7.42 16.87 -0.17
C LEU A 21 7.85 18.15 0.54
N LEU A 22 7.37 18.35 1.78
CA LEU A 22 7.75 19.51 2.59
C LEU A 22 9.22 19.44 2.99
N VAL A 23 9.69 18.26 3.40
CA VAL A 23 11.09 18.06 3.79
C VAL A 23 12.04 18.36 2.64
N VAL A 24 11.79 17.76 1.47
CA VAL A 24 12.64 17.97 0.28
C VAL A 24 12.54 19.40 -0.23
N GLY A 25 11.35 20.01 -0.22
CA GLY A 25 11.16 21.40 -0.62
C GLY A 25 11.94 22.38 0.24
N VAL A 26 11.81 22.28 1.57
CA VAL A 26 12.54 23.13 2.52
C VAL A 26 14.05 22.90 2.43
N ALA A 27 14.49 21.64 2.31
CA ALA A 27 15.90 21.32 2.14
C ALA A 27 16.47 21.90 0.84
N GLY A 28 15.73 21.82 -0.28
CA GLY A 28 16.15 22.41 -1.55
C GLY A 28 16.30 23.94 -1.47
N ILE A 29 15.35 24.63 -0.83
CA ILE A 29 15.43 26.08 -0.59
C ILE A 29 16.64 26.41 0.29
N ALA A 30 16.80 25.72 1.43
CA ALA A 30 17.91 25.93 2.36
C ALA A 30 19.26 25.70 1.67
N THR A 31 19.37 24.64 0.86
CA THR A 31 20.59 24.30 0.09
C THR A 31 20.92 25.39 -0.93
N GLY A 32 19.91 25.89 -1.66
CA GLY A 32 20.09 26.96 -2.63
C GLY A 32 20.59 28.26 -1.97
N LEU A 33 19.97 28.67 -0.87
CA LEU A 33 20.37 29.86 -0.12
C LEU A 33 21.78 29.71 0.49
N LEU A 34 22.09 28.56 1.09
CA LEU A 34 23.42 28.26 1.62
C LEU A 34 24.49 28.13 0.53
N GLY A 35 24.08 27.82 -0.71
CA GLY A 35 24.90 27.83 -1.90
C GLY A 35 25.15 29.22 -2.49
N GLY A 36 24.62 30.28 -1.86
CA GLY A 36 24.80 31.67 -2.28
C GLY A 36 23.78 32.16 -3.31
N LEU A 37 22.75 31.37 -3.64
CA LEU A 37 21.66 31.82 -4.50
C LEU A 37 20.77 32.81 -3.73
N SER A 38 20.39 33.91 -4.36
CA SER A 38 19.34 34.79 -3.85
C SER A 38 17.97 34.08 -3.87
N PRO A 39 16.99 34.52 -3.06
CA PRO A 39 15.65 33.94 -3.08
C PRO A 39 14.99 33.92 -4.46
N ARG A 40 15.27 34.94 -5.30
CA ARG A 40 14.78 35.02 -6.67
C ARG A 40 15.43 33.96 -7.57
N GLU A 41 16.72 33.72 -7.41
CA GLU A 41 17.46 32.70 -8.16
C GLU A 41 17.05 31.29 -7.74
N VAL A 42 16.80 31.05 -6.44
CA VAL A 42 16.24 29.78 -5.98
C VAL A 42 14.88 29.52 -6.64
N LEU A 43 13.99 30.52 -6.63
CA LEU A 43 12.68 30.39 -7.29
C LEU A 43 12.81 30.16 -8.80
N ALA A 44 13.74 30.87 -9.47
CA ALA A 44 14.03 30.68 -10.87
C ALA A 44 14.61 29.28 -11.18
N ALA A 45 15.46 28.74 -10.30
CA ALA A 45 16.03 27.40 -10.44
C ALA A 45 14.95 26.31 -10.33
N PHE A 46 14.02 26.44 -9.38
CA PHE A 46 12.85 25.55 -9.32
C PHE A 46 12.01 25.69 -10.60
N GLY A 47 11.63 26.91 -10.97
CA GLY A 47 10.79 27.16 -12.15
C GLY A 47 11.39 26.61 -13.44
N THR A 48 12.69 26.84 -13.67
CA THR A 48 13.42 26.32 -14.83
C THR A 48 13.52 24.80 -14.80
N GLY A 49 13.84 24.19 -13.66
CA GLY A 49 13.92 22.72 -13.52
C GLY A 49 12.59 22.01 -13.78
N PHE A 50 11.48 22.60 -13.35
CA PHE A 50 10.13 22.13 -13.66
C PHE A 50 9.77 22.34 -15.14
N ALA A 51 10.04 23.53 -15.69
CA ALA A 51 9.69 23.88 -17.07
C ALA A 51 10.53 23.13 -18.12
N SER A 52 11.79 22.82 -17.83
CA SER A 52 12.68 22.06 -18.72
C SER A 52 12.31 20.58 -18.77
N SER A 53 11.59 20.07 -17.77
CA SER A 53 11.24 18.67 -17.63
C SER A 53 9.85 18.40 -18.18
N ARG A 54 9.73 18.25 -19.51
CA ARG A 54 8.44 17.93 -20.19
C ARG A 54 7.68 16.78 -19.53
N GLY A 55 8.39 15.75 -19.07
CA GLY A 55 7.80 14.61 -18.35
C GLY A 55 7.06 15.01 -17.08
N VAL A 56 7.57 15.98 -16.32
CA VAL A 56 6.95 16.47 -15.08
C VAL A 56 5.67 17.24 -15.37
N THR A 57 5.60 17.96 -16.49
CA THR A 57 4.40 18.72 -16.90
C THR A 57 3.28 17.81 -17.43
N ILE A 58 3.59 16.66 -18.03
CA ILE A 58 2.58 15.75 -18.58
C ILE A 58 1.58 15.29 -17.51
N PHE A 59 2.04 15.01 -16.29
CA PHE A 59 1.17 14.64 -15.17
C PHE A 59 0.09 15.70 -14.87
N ALA A 60 0.39 16.99 -15.09
CA ALA A 60 -0.58 18.08 -14.90
C ALA A 60 -1.75 18.02 -15.89
N VAL A 61 -1.58 17.39 -17.06
CA VAL A 61 -2.66 17.12 -18.01
C VAL A 61 -3.38 15.81 -17.68
N THR A 62 -2.65 14.79 -17.25
CA THR A 62 -3.22 13.47 -16.95
C THR A 62 -4.15 13.50 -15.73
N LEU A 63 -3.83 14.27 -14.69
CA LEU A 63 -4.67 14.40 -13.49
C LEU A 63 -6.10 14.90 -13.79
N PRO A 64 -6.31 16.03 -14.50
CA PRO A 64 -7.64 16.49 -14.90
C PRO A 64 -8.43 15.46 -15.71
N VAL A 65 -7.76 14.72 -16.59
CA VAL A 65 -8.40 13.66 -17.39
C VAL A 65 -8.91 12.54 -16.47
N ILE A 66 -8.09 12.07 -15.54
CA ILE A 66 -8.49 11.07 -14.54
C ILE A 66 -9.64 11.62 -13.68
N GLY A 67 -9.53 12.85 -13.18
CA GLY A 67 -10.58 13.49 -12.38
C GLY A 67 -11.90 13.64 -13.13
N LEU A 68 -11.87 13.92 -14.43
CA LEU A 68 -13.06 13.96 -15.27
C LEU A 68 -13.70 12.58 -15.39
N LEU A 69 -12.91 11.52 -15.60
CA LEU A 69 -13.40 10.14 -15.65
C LEU A 69 -14.03 9.72 -14.32
N GLU A 70 -13.40 10.06 -13.19
CA GLU A 70 -13.94 9.77 -11.86
C GLU A 70 -15.25 10.52 -11.59
N ARG A 71 -15.34 11.80 -11.97
CA ARG A 71 -16.58 12.60 -11.87
C ARG A 71 -17.75 11.97 -12.64
N HIS A 72 -17.49 11.30 -13.76
CA HIS A 72 -18.50 10.60 -14.53
C HIS A 72 -18.80 9.17 -14.02
N GLY A 73 -18.34 8.83 -12.81
CA GLY A 73 -18.71 7.60 -12.12
C GLY A 73 -17.90 6.38 -12.55
N LEU A 74 -16.68 6.55 -13.08
CA LEU A 74 -15.79 5.46 -13.48
C LEU A 74 -15.64 4.40 -12.36
N GLN A 75 -15.48 4.81 -11.11
CA GLN A 75 -15.34 3.89 -9.98
C GLN A 75 -16.62 3.06 -9.72
N ILE A 76 -17.81 3.65 -9.92
CA ILE A 76 -19.10 2.95 -9.77
C ILE A 76 -19.25 1.94 -10.90
N GLN A 77 -18.89 2.32 -12.12
CA GLN A 77 -19.00 1.46 -13.30
C GLN A 77 -18.00 0.30 -13.22
N ALA A 78 -16.80 0.57 -12.73
CA ALA A 78 -15.78 -0.42 -12.41
C ALA A 78 -16.34 -1.49 -11.44
N ARG A 79 -16.96 -1.09 -10.33
CA ARG A 79 -17.59 -2.03 -9.38
C ARG A 79 -18.72 -2.84 -10.01
N ARG A 80 -19.60 -2.20 -10.80
CA ARG A 80 -20.67 -2.90 -11.53
C ARG A 80 -20.10 -3.93 -12.50
N LEU A 81 -19.03 -3.60 -13.22
CA LEU A 81 -18.37 -4.51 -14.14
C LEU A 81 -17.85 -5.76 -13.41
N ILE A 82 -17.15 -5.60 -12.30
CA ILE A 82 -16.69 -6.73 -11.49
C ILE A 82 -17.86 -7.60 -11.01
N ALA A 83 -18.94 -6.97 -10.53
CA ALA A 83 -20.11 -7.69 -10.02
C ALA A 83 -20.76 -8.61 -11.06
N ARG A 84 -20.66 -8.30 -12.36
CA ARG A 84 -21.18 -9.16 -13.45
C ARG A 84 -20.47 -10.52 -13.53
N PHE A 85 -19.27 -10.62 -12.97
CA PHE A 85 -18.47 -11.85 -12.97
C PHE A 85 -18.66 -12.70 -11.70
N ALA A 86 -19.69 -12.41 -10.88
CA ALA A 86 -20.01 -13.15 -9.66
C ALA A 86 -20.24 -14.66 -9.88
N GLY A 87 -20.56 -15.08 -11.11
CA GLY A 87 -20.76 -16.49 -11.48
C GLY A 87 -19.48 -17.29 -11.71
N LEU A 88 -18.30 -16.66 -11.74
CA LEU A 88 -17.03 -17.34 -11.92
C LEU A 88 -16.61 -18.13 -10.66
N THR A 89 -15.74 -19.12 -10.84
CA THR A 89 -15.05 -19.78 -9.72
C THR A 89 -14.09 -18.80 -9.04
N THR A 90 -13.75 -19.05 -7.77
CA THR A 90 -12.86 -18.20 -6.97
C THR A 90 -11.55 -17.86 -7.70
N GLY A 91 -10.84 -18.86 -8.24
CA GLY A 91 -9.58 -18.66 -8.95
C GLY A 91 -9.73 -17.87 -10.24
N ARG A 92 -10.75 -18.18 -11.06
CA ARG A 92 -11.03 -17.46 -12.31
C ARG A 92 -11.45 -16.02 -12.07
N PHE A 93 -12.29 -15.79 -11.06
CA PHE A 93 -12.69 -14.46 -10.63
C PHE A 93 -11.48 -13.63 -10.22
N LEU A 94 -10.61 -14.16 -9.35
CA LEU A 94 -9.43 -13.44 -8.89
C LEU A 94 -8.40 -13.21 -10.01
N ALA A 95 -8.24 -14.14 -10.95
CA ALA A 95 -7.38 -13.96 -12.12
C ALA A 95 -7.89 -12.86 -13.05
N LEU A 96 -9.21 -12.81 -13.28
CA LEU A 96 -9.83 -11.73 -14.05
C LEU A 96 -9.72 -10.38 -13.31
N TYR A 97 -9.93 -10.39 -11.99
CA TYR A 97 -9.75 -9.21 -11.15
C TYR A 97 -8.32 -8.67 -11.23
N LEU A 98 -7.31 -9.55 -11.13
CA LEU A 98 -5.89 -9.21 -11.32
C LEU A 98 -5.67 -8.52 -12.68
N LEU A 99 -6.17 -9.12 -13.76
CA LEU A 99 -6.05 -8.56 -15.12
C LEU A 99 -6.69 -7.17 -15.20
N LEU A 100 -7.92 -7.03 -14.74
CA LEU A 100 -8.64 -5.74 -14.77
C LEU A 100 -7.91 -4.69 -13.94
N ARG A 101 -7.46 -5.03 -12.73
CA ARG A 101 -6.71 -4.14 -11.85
C ARG A 101 -5.44 -3.65 -12.53
N GLN A 102 -4.68 -4.56 -13.13
CA GLN A 102 -3.42 -4.26 -13.80
C GLN A 102 -3.61 -3.39 -15.05
N LEU A 103 -4.61 -3.70 -15.88
CA LEU A 103 -4.95 -2.88 -17.05
C LEU A 103 -5.39 -1.46 -16.64
N THR A 104 -6.24 -1.34 -15.61
CA THR A 104 -6.67 -0.02 -15.13
C THR A 104 -5.51 0.79 -14.55
N ALA A 105 -4.61 0.15 -13.80
CA ALA A 105 -3.44 0.83 -13.26
C ALA A 105 -2.47 1.28 -14.37
N ALA A 106 -2.27 0.46 -15.42
CA ALA A 106 -1.41 0.79 -16.56
C ALA A 106 -1.86 2.01 -17.36
N ILE A 107 -3.16 2.30 -17.39
CA ILE A 107 -3.71 3.50 -18.03
C ILE A 107 -3.92 4.67 -17.05
N GLY A 108 -3.38 4.58 -15.83
CA GLY A 108 -3.41 5.66 -14.84
C GLY A 108 -4.66 5.72 -13.95
N LEU A 109 -5.55 4.73 -14.03
CA LEU A 109 -6.75 4.64 -13.21
C LEU A 109 -6.46 3.92 -11.89
N ALA A 110 -5.42 4.37 -11.18
CA ALA A 110 -4.97 3.81 -9.91
C ALA A 110 -6.08 3.75 -8.83
N GLY A 111 -6.98 4.73 -8.83
CA GLY A 111 -8.14 4.78 -7.94
C GLY A 111 -9.27 3.81 -8.34
N ALA A 112 -9.32 3.36 -9.60
CA ALA A 112 -10.26 2.34 -10.01
C ALA A 112 -9.86 1.01 -9.34
N PHE A 113 -10.75 0.44 -8.54
CA PHE A 113 -10.52 -0.80 -7.79
C PHE A 113 -9.55 -0.73 -6.60
N GLY A 114 -9.33 0.44 -5.99
CA GLY A 114 -8.42 0.58 -4.84
C GLY A 114 -8.64 -0.44 -3.70
N HIS A 115 -7.54 -0.80 -3.02
CA HIS A 115 -7.48 -1.91 -2.07
C HIS A 115 -8.59 -1.86 -1.02
N ALA A 116 -8.72 -0.73 -0.32
CA ALA A 116 -9.72 -0.53 0.73
C ALA A 116 -11.16 -0.57 0.20
N GLN A 117 -11.41 -0.03 -1.00
CA GLN A 117 -12.75 0.07 -1.56
C GLN A 117 -13.22 -1.14 -2.36
N THR A 118 -12.33 -2.11 -2.61
CA THR A 118 -12.64 -3.22 -3.53
C THR A 118 -12.30 -4.58 -2.95
N VAL A 119 -11.15 -4.74 -2.30
CA VAL A 119 -10.72 -6.06 -1.82
C VAL A 119 -11.63 -6.55 -0.70
N LEU A 120 -11.74 -5.78 0.37
CA LEU A 120 -12.51 -6.16 1.55
C LEU A 120 -14.04 -6.16 1.32
N PRO A 121 -14.66 -5.11 0.74
CA PRO A 121 -16.11 -5.06 0.62
C PRO A 121 -16.68 -5.83 -0.60
N LEU A 122 -15.87 -6.19 -1.59
CA LEU A 122 -16.36 -6.77 -2.85
C LEU A 122 -15.61 -8.05 -3.27
N ALA A 123 -14.30 -7.96 -3.56
CA ALA A 123 -13.57 -9.07 -4.16
C ALA A 123 -13.46 -10.28 -3.21
N ALA A 124 -13.14 -10.05 -1.93
CA ALA A 124 -13.09 -11.11 -0.92
C ALA A 124 -14.44 -11.80 -0.70
N PRO A 125 -15.56 -11.11 -0.39
CA PRO A 125 -16.84 -11.77 -0.20
C PRO A 125 -17.36 -12.47 -1.46
N MET A 126 -17.10 -11.94 -2.66
CA MET A 126 -17.45 -12.62 -3.91
C MET A 126 -16.63 -13.91 -4.13
N ALA A 127 -15.33 -13.85 -3.85
CA ALA A 127 -14.42 -14.98 -3.96
C ALA A 127 -14.76 -16.09 -2.95
N GLU A 128 -15.13 -15.71 -1.72
CA GLU A 128 -15.63 -16.62 -0.69
C GLU A 128 -16.95 -17.26 -1.10
N GLY A 129 -17.94 -16.46 -1.54
CA GLY A 129 -19.24 -16.96 -1.97
C GLY A 129 -19.13 -17.90 -3.19
N ALA A 130 -18.19 -17.65 -4.11
CA ALA A 130 -17.91 -18.55 -5.22
C ALA A 130 -17.38 -19.92 -4.76
N ALA A 131 -16.55 -19.94 -3.71
CA ALA A 131 -16.07 -21.17 -3.11
C ALA A 131 -17.18 -21.88 -2.32
N GLU A 132 -17.96 -21.17 -1.50
CA GLU A 132 -19.08 -21.74 -0.73
C GLU A 132 -20.11 -22.43 -1.64
N ARG A 133 -20.49 -21.80 -2.76
CA ARG A 133 -21.40 -22.41 -3.75
C ARG A 133 -20.84 -23.69 -4.37
N ARG A 134 -19.53 -23.73 -4.62
CA ARG A 134 -18.86 -24.87 -5.23
C ARG A 134 -18.66 -26.02 -4.24
N HIS A 135 -18.48 -25.70 -2.96
CA HIS A 135 -18.29 -26.66 -1.88
C HIS A 135 -19.61 -27.12 -1.24
N GLY A 136 -20.75 -26.49 -1.57
CA GLY A 136 -22.06 -26.85 -1.05
C GLY A 136 -22.27 -26.46 0.42
N GLY A 137 -21.52 -25.48 0.94
CA GLY A 137 -21.63 -25.09 2.35
C GLY A 137 -20.57 -24.09 2.81
N PRO A 138 -20.64 -23.67 4.09
CA PRO A 138 -19.72 -22.70 4.67
C PRO A 138 -18.28 -23.23 4.73
N LEU A 139 -17.32 -22.36 4.42
CA LEU A 139 -15.90 -22.72 4.36
C LEU A 139 -15.24 -22.72 5.75
N PRO A 140 -14.29 -23.63 6.01
CA PRO A 140 -13.43 -23.57 7.19
C PRO A 140 -12.68 -22.23 7.26
N ALA A 141 -12.45 -21.72 8.48
CA ALA A 141 -11.80 -20.42 8.70
C ALA A 141 -10.44 -20.28 7.97
N ARG A 142 -9.62 -21.34 7.96
CA ARG A 142 -8.33 -21.36 7.25
C ARG A 142 -8.47 -21.18 5.73
N VAL A 143 -9.52 -21.74 5.14
CA VAL A 143 -9.79 -21.63 3.69
C VAL A 143 -10.28 -20.22 3.37
N ARG A 144 -11.15 -19.66 4.21
CA ARG A 144 -11.64 -18.28 4.09
C ARG A 144 -10.47 -17.28 4.14
N GLU A 145 -9.58 -17.42 5.11
CA GLU A 145 -8.40 -16.58 5.24
C GLU A 145 -7.45 -16.71 4.05
N ARG A 146 -7.28 -17.94 3.54
CA ARG A 146 -6.53 -18.17 2.31
C ARG A 146 -7.15 -17.42 1.13
N ILE A 147 -8.47 -17.47 0.93
CA ILE A 147 -9.15 -16.73 -0.15
C ILE A 147 -8.93 -15.21 0.00
N ARG A 148 -9.06 -14.66 1.22
CA ARG A 148 -8.80 -13.24 1.51
C ARG A 148 -7.38 -12.83 1.17
N SER A 149 -6.38 -13.61 1.59
CA SER A 149 -4.98 -13.35 1.27
C SER A 149 -4.72 -13.38 -0.24
N PHE A 150 -5.36 -14.30 -0.97
CA PHE A 150 -5.28 -14.35 -2.43
C PHE A 150 -5.97 -13.15 -3.10
N ALA A 151 -7.12 -12.70 -2.59
CA ALA A 151 -7.80 -11.49 -3.07
C ALA A 151 -6.94 -10.24 -2.87
N ALA A 152 -6.35 -10.07 -1.68
CA ALA A 152 -5.42 -8.97 -1.40
C ALA A 152 -4.17 -9.04 -2.29
N SER A 153 -3.64 -10.25 -2.52
CA SER A 153 -2.48 -10.43 -3.41
C SER A 153 -2.80 -10.11 -4.87
N ALA A 154 -3.98 -10.45 -5.36
CA ALA A 154 -4.41 -10.15 -6.73
C ALA A 154 -4.50 -8.63 -6.94
N ASP A 155 -5.00 -7.89 -5.94
CA ASP A 155 -5.02 -6.43 -5.98
C ASP A 155 -3.63 -5.81 -5.98
N ASN A 156 -2.77 -6.21 -5.03
CA ASN A 156 -1.46 -5.61 -4.86
C ASN A 156 -0.54 -5.89 -6.05
N VAL A 157 -0.49 -7.14 -6.52
CA VAL A 157 0.33 -7.51 -7.69
C VAL A 157 -0.19 -6.81 -8.95
N GLY A 158 -1.52 -6.81 -9.16
CA GLY A 158 -2.11 -6.14 -10.31
C GLY A 158 -1.84 -4.64 -10.31
N PHE A 159 -2.01 -3.99 -9.16
CA PHE A 159 -1.77 -2.57 -9.03
C PHE A 159 -0.30 -2.21 -9.23
N PHE A 160 0.61 -2.87 -8.52
CA PHE A 160 2.04 -2.56 -8.54
C PHE A 160 2.63 -2.66 -9.96
N PHE A 161 2.48 -3.82 -10.61
CA PHE A 161 3.03 -4.03 -11.94
C PHE A 161 2.23 -3.32 -13.04
N GLY A 162 0.99 -2.93 -12.77
CA GLY A 162 0.21 -2.10 -13.69
C GLY A 162 0.67 -0.64 -13.62
N GLU A 163 0.83 -0.09 -12.42
CA GLU A 163 1.30 1.27 -12.19
C GLU A 163 2.67 1.51 -12.85
N ASP A 164 3.59 0.54 -12.80
CA ASP A 164 4.91 0.66 -13.45
C ASP A 164 4.85 0.90 -14.98
N VAL A 165 3.75 0.52 -15.64
CA VAL A 165 3.52 0.77 -17.09
C VAL A 165 2.97 2.18 -17.33
N PHE A 166 2.47 2.86 -16.30
CA PHE A 166 1.94 4.20 -16.43
C PHE A 166 3.06 5.25 -16.39
N LEU A 167 3.15 6.09 -17.42
CA LEU A 167 4.24 7.05 -17.58
C LEU A 167 4.32 8.12 -16.47
N ALA A 168 3.19 8.42 -15.81
CA ALA A 168 3.08 9.55 -14.89
C ALA A 168 3.23 9.13 -13.42
N VAL A 169 4.08 8.12 -13.17
CA VAL A 169 4.48 7.68 -11.83
C VAL A 169 5.71 8.44 -11.38
N GLY A 170 5.72 8.87 -10.12
CA GLY A 170 6.80 9.70 -9.56
C GLY A 170 8.19 9.05 -9.64
N SER A 171 8.27 7.72 -9.55
CA SER A 171 9.53 6.98 -9.69
C SER A 171 10.14 7.12 -11.09
N ILE A 172 9.34 7.00 -12.15
CA ILE A 172 9.79 7.15 -13.55
C ILE A 172 10.28 8.58 -13.80
N LEU A 173 9.55 9.58 -13.28
CA LEU A 173 9.96 10.99 -13.40
C LEU A 173 11.26 11.28 -12.64
N LEU A 174 11.46 10.65 -11.48
CA LEU A 174 12.70 10.75 -10.73
C LEU A 174 13.87 10.12 -11.49
N ILE A 175 13.70 8.90 -12.01
CA ILE A 175 14.73 8.16 -12.76
C ILE A 175 15.11 8.96 -14.01
N THR A 176 14.14 9.36 -14.83
CA THR A 176 14.40 10.13 -16.06
C THR A 176 15.02 11.47 -15.75
N GLY A 177 14.53 12.19 -14.73
CA GLY A 177 15.10 13.47 -14.29
C GLY A 177 16.56 13.33 -13.85
N PHE A 178 16.88 12.32 -13.04
CA PHE A 178 18.24 12.05 -12.59
C PHE A 178 19.16 11.64 -13.76
N VAL A 179 18.73 10.68 -14.58
CA VAL A 179 19.52 10.13 -15.68
C VAL A 179 19.83 11.20 -16.73
N ASN A 180 18.82 11.97 -17.15
CA ASN A 180 19.00 13.00 -18.16
C ASN A 180 19.87 14.16 -17.66
N THR A 181 19.78 14.50 -16.37
CA THR A 181 20.61 15.56 -15.78
C THR A 181 22.05 15.11 -15.57
N THR A 182 22.26 13.88 -15.09
CA THR A 182 23.58 13.37 -14.67
C THR A 182 24.39 12.83 -15.83
N TYR A 183 23.75 12.06 -16.72
CA TYR A 183 24.43 11.38 -17.84
C TYR A 183 24.22 12.09 -19.18
N HIS A 184 23.54 13.24 -19.20
CA HIS A 184 23.27 14.04 -20.40
C HIS A 184 22.60 13.26 -21.54
N THR A 185 21.78 12.27 -21.17
CA THR A 185 20.95 11.47 -22.08
C THR A 185 19.58 12.10 -22.30
N ARG A 186 18.84 11.56 -23.29
CA ARG A 186 17.44 11.90 -23.58
C ARG A 186 16.57 10.67 -23.41
N LEU A 187 16.45 10.19 -22.19
CA LEU A 187 15.56 9.09 -21.84
C LEU A 187 14.14 9.63 -21.64
N GLU A 188 13.20 9.16 -22.46
CA GLU A 188 11.80 9.57 -22.33
C GLU A 188 11.08 8.68 -21.29
N PRO A 189 10.14 9.23 -20.49
CA PRO A 189 9.33 8.42 -19.57
C PRO A 189 8.59 7.27 -20.26
N LEU A 190 8.21 7.47 -21.53
CA LEU A 190 7.54 6.46 -22.34
C LEU A 190 8.42 5.24 -22.58
N ASP A 191 9.73 5.41 -22.75
CA ASP A 191 10.65 4.30 -22.98
C ASP A 191 10.67 3.35 -21.78
N LEU A 192 10.71 3.90 -20.55
CA LEU A 192 10.64 3.08 -19.34
C LEU A 192 9.29 2.38 -19.20
N ALA A 193 8.20 3.10 -19.46
CA ALA A 193 6.84 2.55 -19.40
C ALA A 193 6.67 1.37 -20.36
N LEU A 194 7.19 1.47 -21.60
CA LEU A 194 7.16 0.38 -22.57
C LEU A 194 8.00 -0.81 -22.10
N TRP A 195 9.17 -0.57 -21.49
CA TRP A 195 10.01 -1.63 -20.92
C TRP A 195 9.47 -2.26 -19.64
N ALA A 196 8.47 -1.65 -18.99
CA ALA A 196 7.75 -2.26 -17.88
C ALA A 196 6.72 -3.31 -18.34
N ILE A 197 6.24 -3.23 -19.60
CA ILE A 197 5.21 -4.14 -20.15
C ILE A 197 5.62 -5.62 -20.06
N PRO A 198 6.84 -6.05 -20.46
CA PRO A 198 7.25 -7.44 -20.33
C PRO A 198 7.16 -7.95 -18.88
N THR A 199 7.61 -7.15 -17.92
CA THR A 199 7.55 -7.49 -16.49
C THR A 199 6.10 -7.60 -16.01
N ALA A 200 5.24 -6.67 -16.44
CA ALA A 200 3.81 -6.70 -16.15
C ALA A 200 3.14 -7.97 -16.69
N VAL A 201 3.46 -8.36 -17.93
CA VAL A 201 2.96 -9.60 -18.54
C VAL A 201 3.45 -10.85 -17.78
N CYS A 202 4.73 -10.88 -17.38
CA CYS A 202 5.25 -11.98 -16.56
C CYS A 202 4.53 -12.07 -15.20
N ALA A 203 4.31 -10.94 -14.52
CA ALA A 203 3.58 -10.91 -13.26
C ALA A 203 2.14 -11.42 -13.42
N LEU A 204 1.45 -10.98 -14.49
CA LEU A 204 0.12 -11.45 -14.84
C LEU A 204 0.09 -12.97 -15.09
N ALA A 205 1.04 -13.48 -15.88
CA ALA A 205 1.11 -14.89 -16.21
C ALA A 205 1.38 -15.76 -14.98
N VAL A 206 2.38 -15.39 -14.17
CA VAL A 206 2.79 -16.17 -12.99
C VAL A 206 1.71 -16.11 -11.90
N HIS A 207 1.23 -14.92 -11.56
CA HIS A 207 0.25 -14.78 -10.49
C HIS A 207 -1.15 -15.20 -10.95
N GLY A 208 -1.52 -14.92 -12.20
CA GLY A 208 -2.75 -15.42 -12.82
C GLY A 208 -2.80 -16.94 -12.84
N TRP A 209 -1.71 -17.61 -13.23
CA TRP A 209 -1.61 -19.07 -13.16
C TRP A 209 -1.76 -19.60 -11.72
N ARG A 210 -1.12 -18.95 -10.74
CA ARG A 210 -1.24 -19.29 -9.32
C ARG A 210 -2.69 -19.14 -8.81
N LEU A 211 -3.42 -18.12 -9.27
CA LEU A 211 -4.83 -17.91 -8.97
C LEU A 211 -5.73 -18.97 -9.63
N LEU A 212 -5.47 -19.35 -10.88
CA LEU A 212 -6.21 -20.43 -11.54
C LEU A 212 -5.98 -21.79 -10.86
N ARG A 213 -4.78 -22.05 -10.35
CA ARG A 213 -4.49 -23.25 -9.55
C ARG A 213 -5.18 -23.26 -8.19
N LEU A 214 -5.56 -22.11 -7.65
CA LEU A 214 -6.27 -22.01 -6.38
C LEU A 214 -7.56 -22.83 -6.39
N ASP A 215 -8.28 -22.85 -7.51
CA ASP A 215 -9.51 -23.64 -7.66
C ASP A 215 -9.29 -25.13 -7.37
N ARG A 216 -8.16 -25.70 -7.82
CA ARG A 216 -7.82 -27.10 -7.54
C ARG A 216 -7.49 -27.31 -6.06
N THR A 217 -6.69 -26.41 -5.49
CA THR A 217 -6.34 -26.48 -4.06
C THR A 217 -7.55 -26.34 -3.14
N LEU A 218 -8.53 -25.52 -3.52
CA LEU A 218 -9.77 -25.37 -2.77
C LEU A 218 -10.61 -26.65 -2.82
N LEU A 219 -10.75 -27.29 -4.01
CA LEU A 219 -11.41 -28.59 -4.16
C LEU A 219 -10.79 -29.66 -3.25
N ASP A 220 -9.46 -29.77 -3.24
CA ASP A 220 -8.74 -30.77 -2.42
C ASP A 220 -8.95 -30.52 -0.91
N ALA A 221 -8.99 -29.25 -0.49
CA ALA A 221 -9.22 -28.87 0.90
C ALA A 221 -10.67 -29.12 1.37
N GLY A 222 -11.64 -29.08 0.44
CA GLY A 222 -13.03 -29.47 0.70
C GLY A 222 -13.23 -30.99 0.77
N ALA A 223 -12.50 -31.75 -0.04
CA ALA A 223 -12.58 -33.21 -0.07
C ALA A 223 -11.94 -33.89 1.15
N THR A 224 -10.92 -33.27 1.74
CA THR A 224 -10.14 -33.87 2.85
C THR A 224 -10.67 -33.56 4.24
N GLY A 225 -11.75 -32.77 4.40
CA GLY A 225 -12.32 -32.45 5.71
C GLY A 225 -11.25 -32.19 6.77
N ALA A 226 -10.32 -31.27 6.48
CA ALA A 226 -9.00 -31.21 7.11
C ALA A 226 -9.02 -31.51 8.63
N PRO A 227 -8.38 -32.63 9.08
CA PRO A 227 -8.23 -32.93 10.50
C PRO A 227 -7.18 -32.00 11.10
N GLY A 228 -7.61 -30.84 11.61
CA GLY A 228 -6.68 -29.81 12.08
C GLY A 228 -7.12 -28.99 13.29
N ALA A 229 -8.29 -29.28 13.87
CA ALA A 229 -8.82 -28.49 14.99
C ALA A 229 -8.45 -29.04 16.38
N LYS A 230 -7.96 -30.29 16.50
CA LYS A 230 -7.65 -30.89 17.82
C LYS A 230 -6.23 -30.59 18.35
N GLY A 231 -5.28 -30.17 17.50
CA GLY A 231 -3.89 -29.94 17.93
C GLY A 231 -3.58 -28.53 18.48
N ALA A 232 -4.27 -27.50 17.97
CA ALA A 232 -3.96 -26.10 18.33
C ALA A 232 -4.65 -25.62 19.62
N ALA A 233 -5.75 -26.25 20.03
CA ALA A 233 -6.42 -25.94 21.29
C ALA A 233 -5.63 -26.43 22.52
N SER A 234 -4.83 -27.49 22.36
CA SER A 234 -4.01 -28.02 23.46
C SER A 234 -2.75 -27.17 23.73
N SER A 235 -2.14 -26.59 22.68
CA SER A 235 -0.96 -25.71 22.84
C SER A 235 -1.31 -24.31 23.38
N ALA A 236 -2.52 -23.81 23.11
CA ALA A 236 -2.97 -22.50 23.60
C ALA A 236 -3.31 -22.53 25.11
N ILE A 237 -3.84 -23.65 25.62
CA ILE A 237 -4.14 -23.80 27.05
C ILE A 237 -2.86 -23.98 27.87
N ALA A 238 -1.83 -24.65 27.32
CA ALA A 238 -0.54 -24.82 28.01
C ALA A 238 0.27 -23.52 28.12
N SER A 239 0.17 -22.60 27.15
CA SER A 239 0.92 -21.33 27.17
C SER A 239 0.31 -20.25 28.07
N SER A 240 -0.96 -20.38 28.46
CA SER A 240 -1.66 -19.42 29.33
C SER A 240 -1.42 -19.67 30.83
N ALA A 241 -0.81 -20.80 31.21
CA ALA A 241 -0.63 -21.21 32.61
C ALA A 241 0.71 -20.74 33.23
N ALA A 242 1.55 -20.00 32.48
CA ALA A 242 2.83 -19.49 32.97
C ALA A 242 2.84 -17.96 33.03
N VAL A 243 2.27 -17.40 34.10
CA VAL A 243 2.51 -16.02 34.53
C VAL A 243 3.53 -16.06 35.66
N PRO A 244 4.73 -15.46 35.55
CA PRO A 244 5.56 -15.20 36.71
C PRO A 244 5.09 -13.92 37.40
N SER A 245 4.65 -14.07 38.65
CA SER A 245 4.38 -12.99 39.60
C SER A 245 5.71 -12.38 40.07
N ALA A 246 5.95 -11.11 39.76
CA ALA A 246 6.96 -10.28 40.43
C ALA A 246 6.64 -8.78 40.25
N ALA A 247 5.91 -8.21 41.21
CA ALA A 247 5.84 -6.76 41.41
C ALA A 247 6.23 -6.46 42.87
N ALA A 248 7.25 -5.65 43.03
CA ALA A 248 7.83 -5.25 44.32
C ALA A 248 6.88 -4.35 45.14
N PRO A 249 6.93 -4.39 46.49
CA PRO A 249 6.08 -3.55 47.33
C PRO A 249 6.65 -2.12 47.49
N PRO A 250 5.80 -1.10 47.74
CA PRO A 250 6.22 0.28 47.96
C PRO A 250 6.85 0.49 49.36
N PRO A 251 7.66 1.55 49.58
CA PRO A 251 8.38 1.75 50.83
C PRO A 251 7.50 2.31 51.94
N ASP A 252 7.81 1.86 53.14
CA ASP A 252 7.15 2.07 54.43
C ASP A 252 7.47 3.48 54.99
N VAL A 253 6.44 4.21 55.45
CA VAL A 253 6.58 5.51 56.12
C VAL A 253 6.19 5.35 57.59
N ARG A 254 7.20 5.32 58.46
CA ARG A 254 7.13 5.63 59.91
C ARG A 254 8.41 6.39 60.26
N GLY A 255 8.46 7.44 61.04
CA GLY A 255 7.47 8.17 61.83
C GLY A 255 8.25 9.07 62.79
N THR A 256 7.82 10.32 62.95
CA THR A 256 8.15 11.25 64.05
C THR A 256 6.99 12.24 64.07
N GLY A 257 6.23 12.52 65.11
CA GLY A 257 6.46 12.59 66.55
C GLY A 257 5.69 13.84 67.04
N SER A 258 5.19 13.80 68.29
CA SER A 258 4.39 14.83 69.00
C SER A 258 2.90 14.89 68.60
N ASP A 259 1.96 14.44 69.44
CA ASP A 259 1.56 14.93 70.77
C ASP A 259 0.81 16.28 70.70
N ARG A 260 -0.53 16.21 70.85
CA ARG A 260 -1.29 16.90 71.92
C ARG A 260 -2.80 17.03 71.60
N THR A 261 -3.59 16.59 72.60
CA THR A 261 -4.84 17.18 73.14
C THR A 261 -6.05 17.37 72.21
N ARG A 262 -7.19 16.70 72.44
CA ARG A 262 -8.25 16.90 73.47
C ARG A 262 -9.37 17.85 72.97
N GLU A 263 -10.61 17.44 73.26
CA GLU A 263 -11.90 18.16 73.09
C GLU A 263 -12.44 18.23 71.64
N GLY A 264 -13.71 17.99 71.33
CA GLY A 264 -14.91 17.73 72.11
C GLY A 264 -16.13 18.14 71.28
N GLY A 265 -17.22 17.35 71.34
CA GLY A 265 -18.58 17.87 71.27
C GLY A 265 -19.28 18.04 69.91
N ARG A 266 -20.34 17.24 69.76
CA ARG A 266 -21.60 17.43 69.02
C ARG A 266 -21.59 17.29 67.50
#